data_AF-A0A5C7ZYR3-F1
#
_entry.id   AF-A0A5C7ZYR3-F1
#
_cell.length_a   1.000
_cell.length_b   1.000
_cell.length_c   1.000
_cell.angle_alpha   90.00
_cell.angle_beta   90.00
_cell.angle_gamma   90.00
#
_symmetry.space_group_name_H-M   'P 1'
#
loop_
_entity.id
_entity.type
_entity.pdbx_description
1 polymer ?
#
loop_
_entity_poly.entity_id
_entity_poly.type
_entity_poly.pdbx_seq_one_letter_code
_entity_poly.pdbx_strand_id
1 'polypeptide(L)' 'MARVCQVTGKAPMVGNNVSHANNKTKRRFLPNLQYRRFWVETENRFV' A
#
# COMPACT_ATOMS: atom_id res chain seq x y z
N MET A 1 -9.08 -6.83 -6.01
CA MET A 1 -8.69 -6.68 -4.60
C MET A 1 -8.35 -5.22 -4.31
N ALA A 2 -8.88 -4.65 -3.22
CA ALA A 2 -8.46 -3.32 -2.78
C ALA A 2 -6.98 -3.37 -2.37
N ARG A 3 -6.16 -2.37 -2.77
CA ARG A 3 -4.75 -2.27 -2.36
C ARG A 3 -4.64 -1.84 -0.90
N VAL A 4 -5.06 -2.71 0.02
CA VAL A 4 -5.05 -2.49 1.46
C VAL A 4 -4.12 -3.51 2.11
N CYS A 5 -3.27 -3.05 3.03
CA CYS A 5 -2.42 -3.96 3.80
C CYS A 5 -3.28 -4.80 4.75
N GLN A 6 -3.15 -6.13 4.68
CA GLN A 6 -3.91 -7.05 5.53
C GLN A 6 -3.54 -6.95 7.02
N VAL A 7 -2.30 -6.56 7.33
CA VAL A 7 -1.80 -6.47 8.72
C VAL A 7 -2.04 -5.09 9.33
N THR A 8 -1.75 -4.03 8.57
CA THR A 8 -1.75 -2.64 9.09
C THR A 8 -2.95 -1.82 8.64
N GLY A 9 -3.79 -2.34 7.74
CA GLY A 9 -4.92 -1.61 7.17
C GLY A 9 -4.55 -0.42 6.27
N LYS A 10 -3.26 -0.19 6.00
CA LYS A 10 -2.80 0.92 5.13
C LYS A 10 -3.48 0.86 3.77
N ALA A 11 -4.19 1.93 3.41
CA ALA A 11 -4.97 2.05 2.20
C ALA A 11 -4.47 3.20 1.31
N PRO A 12 -4.90 3.27 0.04
CA PRO A 12 -4.55 4.37 -0.85
C PRO A 12 -5.07 5.71 -0.32
N MET A 13 -4.23 6.73 -0.37
CA MET A 13 -4.61 8.10 -0.02
C MET A 13 -4.72 8.98 -1.26
N VAL A 14 -5.64 9.93 -1.27
CA VAL A 14 -5.79 10.91 -2.36
C VAL A 14 -5.06 12.20 -1.98
N GLY A 15 -4.34 12.79 -2.94
CA GLY A 15 -3.79 14.13 -2.78
C GLY A 15 -3.46 14.76 -4.14
N ASN A 16 -2.49 15.68 -4.19
CA ASN A 16 -2.12 16.39 -5.41
C ASN A 16 -0.63 16.21 -5.75
N ASN A 17 -0.29 16.22 -7.03
CA ASN A 17 1.04 16.62 -7.50
C ASN A 17 1.06 18.14 -7.58
N VAL A 18 2.09 18.77 -7.03
CA VAL A 18 2.30 20.22 -7.07
C VAL A 18 3.52 20.49 -7.94
N SER A 19 3.36 21.24 -9.03
CA SER A 19 4.49 21.64 -9.88
C SER A 19 5.27 22.80 -9.27
N HIS A 20 6.42 23.14 -9.86
CA HIS A 20 7.18 24.34 -9.50
C HIS A 20 6.34 25.62 -9.60
N ALA A 21 5.39 25.69 -10.54
CA ALA A 21 4.45 26.79 -10.70
C ALA A 21 3.22 26.69 -9.77
N ASN A 22 3.22 25.78 -8.78
CA ASN A 22 2.11 25.47 -7.89
C ASN A 22 0.83 24.95 -8.58
N ASN A 23 0.93 24.39 -9.78
CA ASN A 23 -0.21 23.72 -10.43
C ASN A 23 -0.53 22.42 -9.69
N LYS A 24 -1.79 22.25 -9.27
CA LYS A 24 -2.25 21.09 -8.48
C LYS A 24 -3.04 20.12 -9.35
N THR A 25 -2.51 18.92 -9.56
CA THR A 25 -3.23 17.83 -10.25
C THR A 25 -3.50 16.66 -9.31
N LYS A 26 -4.68 16.03 -9.40
CA LYS A 26 -5.07 14.93 -8.49
C LYS A 26 -4.16 13.71 -8.70
N ARG A 27 -3.73 13.08 -7.59
CA ARG A 27 -2.97 11.83 -7.58
C ARG A 27 -3.42 10.89 -6.47
N ARG A 28 -3.02 9.62 -6.59
CA ARG A 28 -3.18 8.61 -5.54
C ARG A 28 -1.81 8.20 -4.99
N PHE A 29 -1.68 8.17 -3.68
CA PHE A 29 -0.54 7.59 -2.96
C PHE A 29 -0.88 6.15 -2.63
N LEU A 30 -0.16 5.21 -3.24
CA LEU A 30 -0.42 3.78 -3.07
C LEU A 30 0.50 3.21 -1.99
N PRO A 31 0.00 2.32 -1.11
CA PRO A 31 0.87 1.57 -0.22
C PRO A 31 1.78 0.63 -1.02
N ASN A 32 3.04 0.49 -0.58
CA ASN A 32 4.01 -0.43 -1.17
C ASN A 32 3.75 -1.88 -0.72
N LEU A 33 2.66 -2.48 -1.21
CA LEU A 33 2.31 -3.87 -0.93
C LEU A 33 3.16 -4.82 -1.78
N GLN A 34 3.70 -5.85 -1.16
CA GLN A 34 4.51 -6.88 -1.82
C GLN A 34 3.95 -8.26 -1.51
N TYR A 35 4.04 -9.17 -2.48
CA TYR A 35 3.73 -10.57 -2.26
C TYR A 35 4.90 -11.25 -1.56
N ARG A 36 4.67 -11.68 -0.33
CA ARG A 36 5.62 -12.44 0.50
C ARG A 36 4.86 -13.57 1.17
N ARG A 37 5.53 -14.70 1.29
CA ARG A 37 5.07 -15.84 2.08
C ARG A 37 5.88 -15.87 3.38
N PHE A 38 5.21 -16.13 4.48
CA PHE A 38 5.79 -16.25 5.81
C PHE A 38 5.68 -17.71 6.26
N TRP A 39 6.75 -18.24 6.84
CA TRP A 39 6.71 -19.54 7.50
C TRP A 39 6.20 -19.37 8.94
N VAL A 40 5.26 -20.21 9.35
CA VAL A 40 4.68 -20.20 10.70
C VAL A 40 5.02 -21.54 11.37
N GLU A 41 5.96 -21.50 12.33
CA GLU A 41 6.49 -22.69 13.00
C GLU A 41 5.41 -23.48 13.76
N THR A 42 4.49 -22.78 14.44
CA THR A 42 3.43 -23.42 15.24
C THR A 42 2.44 -24.22 14.38
N GLU A 43 2.34 -23.90 13.09
CA GLU A 43 1.40 -24.53 12.16
C GLU A 43 2.12 -25.36 11.07
N ASN A 44 3.46 -25.42 11.12
CA ASN A 44 4.32 -26.12 10.16
C ASN A 44 3.92 -25.86 8.68
N ARG A 45 3.58 -24.59 8.36
CA ARG A 45 3.10 -24.20 7.02
C ARG A 45 3.54 -22.79 6.62
N PHE A 46 3.43 -22.52 5.32
CA PHE A 46 3.56 -21.18 4.76
C PHE A 46 2.20 -20.47 4.67
N VAL A 47 2.20 -19.18 4.99
CA VAL A 47 1.07 -18.25 4.88
C VAL A 47 1.42 -17.12 3.92
#